data_AF-A0A537HIU8-F1
#
_entry.id   AF-A0A537HIU8-F1
#
_cell.length_a   1.000
_cell.length_b   1.000
_cell.length_c   1.000
_cell.angle_alpha   90.00
_cell.angle_beta   90.00
_cell.angle_gamma   90.00
#
_symmetry.space_group_name_H-M   'P 1'
#
loop_
_entity.id
_entity.type
_entity.pdbx_description
1 polymer ?
#
loop_
_entity_poly.entity_id
_entity_poly.type
_entity_poly.pdbx_seq_one_letter_code
_entity_poly.pdbx_strand_id
1 'polypeptide(L)'
;KGIVRVWNMDAREAIPEEDLTGSASRVIMNHPSQARAFVDTACQALRREGGILHYYTFAEGLEAQAYAVSELEDSLEAVDWNIEETLYIGKVRGTSPMAWQIAVDARVGPA
;
A
#
# COMPACT_ATOMS: atom_id res chain seq x y z
N LYS A 1 19.38 -11.20 -14.02
CA LYS A 1 18.48 -12.15 -13.32
C LYS A 1 18.25 -11.61 -11.91
N GLY A 2 17.00 -11.47 -11.48
CA GLY A 2 16.70 -11.06 -10.10
C GLY A 2 16.88 -12.23 -9.12
N ILE A 3 17.16 -11.90 -7.87
CA ILE A 3 17.12 -12.84 -6.74
C ILE A 3 15.70 -12.77 -6.16
N VAL A 4 15.08 -13.92 -5.92
CA VAL A 4 13.79 -13.99 -5.21
C VAL A 4 14.05 -14.71 -3.90
N ARG A 5 13.60 -14.09 -2.80
CA ARG A 5 13.57 -14.67 -1.46
C ARG A 5 12.11 -14.75 -1.02
N VAL A 6 11.78 -15.78 -0.26
CA VAL A 6 10.41 -16.06 0.19
C VAL A 6 10.45 -16.32 1.68
N TRP A 7 9.54 -15.68 2.40
CA TRP A 7 9.35 -15.86 3.83
C TRP A 7 7.91 -16.34 4.07
N ASN A 8 7.74 -17.32 4.95
CA ASN A 8 6.44 -17.92 5.27
C ASN A 8 6.01 -17.50 6.68
N MET A 9 5.65 -16.23 6.84
CA MET A 9 5.32 -15.58 8.11
C MET A 9 4.46 -14.31 7.87
N ASP A 10 3.98 -13.67 8.93
CA ASP A 10 3.28 -12.39 8.84
C ASP A 10 4.25 -11.28 8.39
N ALA A 11 3.81 -10.39 7.50
CA ALA A 11 4.65 -9.29 7.02
C ALA A 11 5.10 -8.36 8.17
N ARG A 12 4.29 -8.19 9.21
CA ARG A 12 4.63 -7.39 10.40
C ARG A 12 5.83 -7.96 11.17
N GLU A 13 6.02 -9.27 11.10
CA GLU A 13 7.13 -9.98 11.72
C GLU A 13 8.32 -10.07 10.76
N ALA A 14 8.04 -10.36 9.48
CA ALA A 14 9.08 -10.51 8.45
C ALA A 14 9.96 -9.27 8.27
N ILE A 15 9.35 -8.08 8.26
CA ILE A 15 10.11 -6.85 8.00
C ILE A 15 11.23 -6.62 9.04
N PRO A 16 10.97 -6.67 10.35
CA PRO A 16 12.03 -6.53 11.35
C PRO A 16 12.91 -7.78 11.49
N GLU A 17 12.35 -9.00 11.49
CA GLU A 17 13.13 -10.23 11.76
C GLU A 17 14.16 -10.54 10.66
N GLU A 18 13.86 -10.15 9.42
CA GLU A 18 14.70 -10.45 8.24
C GLU A 18 15.50 -9.24 7.77
N ASP A 19 15.60 -8.19 8.60
CA ASP A 19 16.34 -6.96 8.33
C ASP A 19 15.93 -6.28 7.01
N LEU A 20 14.62 -6.23 6.75
CA LEU A 20 14.03 -5.63 5.53
C LEU A 20 13.58 -4.19 5.75
N THR A 21 13.69 -3.66 6.97
CA THR A 21 13.37 -2.27 7.30
C THR A 21 14.21 -1.32 6.45
N GLY A 22 13.60 -0.34 5.79
CA GLY A 22 14.34 0.62 4.96
C GLY A 22 14.91 0.05 3.66
N SER A 23 14.58 -1.20 3.29
CA SER A 23 15.23 -1.87 2.15
C SER A 23 14.50 -1.66 0.82
N ALA A 24 13.18 -1.50 0.87
CA ALA A 24 12.33 -1.50 -0.31
C ALA A 24 12.26 -0.11 -0.99
N SER A 25 12.45 -0.09 -2.32
CA SER A 25 12.08 1.06 -3.15
C SER A 25 10.61 1.03 -3.59
N ARG A 26 9.98 -0.14 -3.46
CA ARG A 26 8.59 -0.39 -3.85
C ARG A 26 7.97 -1.48 -2.98
N VAL A 27 6.74 -1.27 -2.53
CA VAL A 27 5.95 -2.24 -1.76
C VAL A 27 4.63 -2.52 -2.49
N ILE A 28 4.20 -3.79 -2.49
CA ILE A 28 2.95 -4.24 -3.13
C ILE A 28 2.02 -4.82 -2.08
N MET A 29 0.88 -4.16 -1.85
CA MET A 29 -0.10 -4.51 -0.83
C MET A 29 -1.31 -5.21 -1.47
N ASN A 30 -1.08 -6.34 -2.14
CA ASN A 30 -2.11 -7.07 -2.91
C ASN A 30 -3.11 -7.86 -2.03
N HIS A 31 -3.40 -7.39 -0.82
CA HIS A 31 -4.42 -7.96 0.07
C HIS A 31 -5.50 -6.91 0.36
N PRO A 32 -6.46 -6.71 -0.55
CA PRO A 32 -7.34 -5.53 -0.52
C PRO A 32 -8.19 -5.39 0.75
N SER A 33 -8.59 -6.51 1.36
CA SER A 33 -9.40 -6.52 2.59
C SER A 33 -8.62 -6.14 3.85
N GLN A 34 -7.29 -6.14 3.81
CA GLN A 34 -6.45 -5.87 4.99
C GLN A 34 -5.34 -4.86 4.73
N ALA A 35 -5.12 -4.41 3.49
CA ALA A 35 -4.00 -3.54 3.13
C ALA A 35 -3.89 -2.32 4.07
N ARG A 36 -5.01 -1.67 4.40
CA ARG A 36 -5.06 -0.57 5.36
C ARG A 36 -4.31 -0.85 6.67
N ALA A 37 -4.49 -2.03 7.25
CA ALA A 37 -3.89 -2.40 8.53
C ALA A 37 -2.36 -2.64 8.46
N PHE A 38 -1.81 -2.69 7.25
CA PHE A 38 -0.40 -2.93 6.98
C PHE A 38 0.32 -1.70 6.41
N VAL A 39 -0.33 -0.52 6.38
CA VAL A 39 0.30 0.70 5.86
C VAL A 39 1.54 1.07 6.68
N ASP A 40 1.48 1.03 8.01
CA ASP A 40 2.64 1.20 8.89
C ASP A 40 3.79 0.25 8.52
N THR A 41 3.49 -1.04 8.39
CA THR A 41 4.48 -2.07 8.02
C THR A 41 5.09 -1.81 6.64
N ALA A 42 4.28 -1.35 5.68
CA ALA A 42 4.76 -0.98 4.35
C ALA A 42 5.72 0.22 4.42
N CYS A 43 5.38 1.25 5.21
CA CYS A 43 6.22 2.41 5.47
C CYS A 43 7.55 2.02 6.14
N GLN A 44 7.53 1.10 7.10
CA GLN A 44 8.75 0.56 7.72
C GLN A 44 9.66 -0.17 6.71
N ALA A 45 9.06 -0.93 5.78
CA ALA A 45 9.82 -1.63 4.74
C ALA A 45 10.43 -0.67 3.71
N LEU A 46 9.76 0.45 3.43
CA LEU A 46 10.24 1.47 2.50
C LEU A 46 11.48 2.19 3.01
N ARG A 47 12.33 2.62 2.07
CA ARG A 47 13.50 3.45 2.36
C ARG A 47 13.11 4.75 3.08
N ARG A 48 14.10 5.34 3.78
CA ARG A 48 13.91 6.60 4.51
C ARG A 48 13.53 7.77 3.59
N GLU A 49 13.95 7.72 2.34
CA GLU A 49 13.56 8.73 1.32
C GLU A 49 12.17 8.46 0.71
N GLY A 50 11.44 7.46 1.19
CA GLY A 50 10.18 7.03 0.62
C GLY A 50 10.32 6.02 -0.52
N GLY A 51 9.25 5.85 -1.29
CA GLY A 51 9.22 4.93 -2.43
C GLY A 51 7.83 4.79 -3.05
N ILE A 52 7.63 3.73 -3.82
CA ILE A 52 6.36 3.48 -4.52
C ILE A 52 5.53 2.47 -3.73
N LEU A 53 4.29 2.84 -3.42
CA LEU A 53 3.32 1.98 -2.77
C LEU A 53 2.23 1.61 -3.77
N HIS A 54 2.05 0.31 -4.01
CA HIS A 54 0.91 -0.24 -4.74
C HIS A 54 -0.13 -0.70 -3.73
N TYR A 55 -1.10 0.17 -3.47
CA TYR A 55 -2.18 -0.05 -2.52
C TYR A 55 -3.41 -0.61 -3.24
N TYR A 56 -4.03 -1.63 -2.64
CA TYR A 56 -5.29 -2.16 -3.12
C TYR A 56 -6.31 -2.12 -2.01
N THR A 57 -7.53 -1.74 -2.33
CA THR A 57 -8.66 -1.75 -1.39
C THR A 57 -9.96 -2.10 -2.09
N PHE A 58 -11.00 -2.41 -1.32
CA PHE A 58 -12.36 -2.50 -1.83
C PHE A 58 -13.08 -1.20 -1.55
N ALA A 59 -13.74 -0.67 -2.57
CA ALA A 59 -14.52 0.56 -2.44
C ALA A 59 -15.82 0.45 -3.22
N GLU A 60 -16.83 1.14 -2.72
CA GLU A 60 -18.18 1.11 -3.25
C GLU A 60 -18.65 2.49 -3.72
N GLY A 61 -19.64 2.50 -4.60
CA GLY A 61 -20.26 3.72 -5.11
C GLY A 61 -19.51 4.40 -6.26
N LEU A 62 -20.08 5.50 -6.73
CA LEU A 62 -19.58 6.23 -7.90
C LEU A 62 -18.17 6.81 -7.66
N GLU A 63 -17.89 7.20 -6.40
CA GLU A 63 -16.64 7.81 -5.95
C GLU A 63 -15.62 6.80 -5.39
N ALA A 64 -15.77 5.51 -5.70
CA ALA A 64 -14.91 4.43 -5.16
C ALA A 64 -13.40 4.71 -5.30
N GLN A 65 -12.98 5.37 -6.38
CA GLN A 65 -11.57 5.73 -6.59
C GLN A 65 -11.11 6.85 -5.65
N ALA A 66 -11.92 7.89 -5.46
CA ALA A 66 -11.61 8.99 -4.54
C ALA A 66 -11.58 8.49 -3.09
N TYR A 67 -12.52 7.63 -2.72
CA TYR A 67 -12.53 6.97 -1.41
C TYR A 67 -11.25 6.17 -1.16
N ALA A 68 -10.78 5.41 -2.15
CA ALA A 68 -9.56 4.61 -2.02
C ALA A 68 -8.30 5.45 -1.81
N VAL A 69 -8.22 6.64 -2.43
CA VAL A 69 -7.12 7.59 -2.21
C VAL A 69 -7.19 8.18 -0.82
N SER A 70 -8.36 8.70 -0.42
CA SER A 70 -8.56 9.28 0.92
C SER A 70 -8.30 8.27 2.04
N GLU A 71 -8.71 7.01 1.87
CA GLU A 71 -8.38 5.96 2.84
C GLU A 71 -6.87 5.74 2.98
N LEU A 72 -6.14 5.77 1.86
CA LEU A 72 -4.69 5.64 1.87
C LEU A 72 -4.04 6.86 2.52
N GLU A 73 -4.48 8.08 2.19
CA GLU A 73 -4.00 9.33 2.78
C GLU A 73 -4.19 9.30 4.31
N ASP A 74 -5.40 9.03 4.80
CA ASP A 74 -5.69 8.93 6.24
C ASP A 74 -4.79 7.91 6.95
N SER A 75 -4.51 6.78 6.28
CA SER A 75 -3.70 5.70 6.86
C SER A 75 -2.20 6.03 6.88
N LEU A 76 -1.72 6.84 5.93
CA LEU A 76 -0.34 7.34 5.88
C LEU A 76 -0.13 8.47 6.90
N GLU A 77 -1.08 9.40 6.99
CA GLU A 77 -1.02 10.50 7.95
C GLU A 77 -0.96 10.00 9.40
N ALA A 78 -1.68 8.92 9.69
CA ALA A 78 -1.66 8.27 11.01
C ALA A 78 -0.29 7.70 11.42
N VAL A 79 0.66 7.57 10.48
CA VAL A 79 2.01 7.05 10.71
C VAL A 79 3.11 8.04 10.33
N ASP A 80 2.78 9.34 10.22
CA ASP A 80 3.69 10.43 9.82
C ASP A 80 4.28 10.25 8.40
N TRP A 81 3.47 9.75 7.46
CA TRP A 81 3.78 9.66 6.04
C TRP A 81 2.74 10.40 5.22
N ASN A 82 3.06 10.70 3.95
CA ASN A 82 2.13 11.34 3.03
C ASN A 82 2.24 10.75 1.60
N ILE A 83 1.26 11.07 0.78
CA ILE A 83 1.34 10.87 -0.67
C ILE A 83 2.05 12.09 -1.27
N GLU A 84 3.23 11.88 -1.85
CA GLU A 84 3.94 12.91 -2.59
C GLU A 84 3.37 13.09 -4.00
N GLU A 85 2.99 11.97 -4.63
CA GLU A 85 2.46 11.96 -6.00
C GLU A 85 1.57 10.72 -6.21
N THR A 86 0.35 10.91 -6.71
CA THR A 86 -0.47 9.79 -7.16
C THR A 86 -0.14 9.45 -8.62
N LEU A 87 0.41 8.25 -8.84
CA LEU A 87 0.89 7.78 -10.15
C LEU A 87 -0.23 7.14 -10.97
N TYR A 88 -1.12 6.40 -10.31
CA TYR A 88 -2.24 5.72 -10.95
C TYR A 88 -3.38 5.46 -9.96
N ILE A 89 -4.61 5.56 -10.45
CA ILE A 89 -5.81 5.09 -9.74
C ILE A 89 -6.71 4.37 -10.73
N GLY A 90 -7.20 3.19 -10.39
CA GLY A 90 -8.05 2.44 -11.31
C GLY A 90 -8.85 1.31 -10.69
N LYS A 91 -9.97 0.98 -11.35
CA LYS A 91 -10.78 -0.21 -11.06
C LYS A 91 -10.10 -1.44 -11.66
N VAL A 92 -9.70 -2.38 -10.81
CA VAL A 92 -9.07 -3.65 -11.23
C VAL A 92 -10.14 -4.65 -11.67
N ARG A 93 -11.16 -4.85 -10.83
CA ARG A 93 -12.30 -5.73 -11.10
C ARG A 93 -13.52 -5.35 -10.27
N GLY A 94 -14.71 -5.68 -10.75
CA GLY A 94 -15.92 -5.64 -9.95
C GLY A 94 -15.95 -6.79 -8.93
N THR A 95 -16.46 -6.52 -7.74
CA THR A 95 -16.62 -7.52 -6.67
C THR A 95 -18.10 -7.79 -6.34
N SER A 96 -18.95 -6.77 -6.51
CA SER A 96 -20.42 -6.86 -6.38
C SER A 96 -21.06 -5.68 -7.14
N PRO A 97 -22.40 -5.59 -7.24
CA PRO A 97 -23.05 -4.40 -7.75
C PRO A 97 -22.59 -3.15 -7.01
N MET A 98 -22.05 -2.18 -7.76
CA MET A 98 -21.49 -0.94 -7.22
C MET A 98 -20.27 -1.12 -6.29
N ALA A 99 -19.57 -2.25 -6.33
CA ALA A 99 -18.35 -2.50 -5.57
C ALA A 99 -17.20 -2.92 -6.48
N TRP A 100 -16.01 -2.38 -6.20
CA TRP A 100 -14.81 -2.65 -6.97
C TRP A 100 -13.60 -2.88 -6.09
N GLN A 101 -12.68 -3.70 -6.60
CA GLN A 101 -11.28 -3.65 -6.18
C GLN A 101 -10.62 -2.47 -6.88
N ILE A 102 -10.09 -1.52 -6.10
CA ILE A 102 -9.37 -0.35 -6.58
C ILE A 102 -7.87 -0.57 -6.37
N ALA A 103 -7.06 -0.13 -7.34
CA ALA A 103 -5.63 0.03 -7.21
C ALA A 103 -5.30 1.52 -7.12
N VAL A 104 -4.43 1.88 -6.17
CA VAL A 104 -3.82 3.20 -6.03
C VAL A 104 -2.31 2.98 -6.03
N ASP A 105 -1.63 3.49 -7.05
CA ASP A 105 -0.18 3.52 -7.09
C ASP A 105 0.25 4.95 -6.72
N ALA A 106 1.01 5.08 -5.65
CA ALA A 106 1.46 6.37 -5.16
C ALA A 106 2.95 6.34 -4.87
N ARG A 107 3.62 7.47 -5.09
CA ARG A 107 4.89 7.77 -4.43
C ARG A 107 4.57 8.34 -3.05
N VAL A 108 5.15 7.75 -2.03
CA VAL A 108 4.94 8.09 -0.63
C VAL A 108 6.27 8.37 0.04
N GLY A 109 6.27 9.27 1.02
CA GLY A 109 7.44 9.65 1.80
C GLY A 109 7.06 10.01 3.24
N PRO A 110 8.05 10.17 4.13
CA PRO A 110 7.84 10.75 5.45
C PRO A 110 7.28 12.18 5.33
N ALA A 111 6.37 12.55 6.24
CA ALA A 111 5.77 13.89 6.29
C ALA A 111 6.74 14.99 6.77
#